data_AF-A0A8J7K083-F1
#
_entry.id   AF-A0A8J7K083-F1
#
_cell.length_a   1.000
_cell.length_b   1.000
_cell.length_c   1.000
_cell.angle_alpha   90.00
_cell.angle_beta   90.00
_cell.angle_gamma   90.00
#
_symmetry.space_group_name_H-M   'P 1'
#
loop_
_entity.id
_entity.type
_entity.pdbx_description
1 polymer ?
#
loop_
_entity_poly.entity_id
_entity_poly.type
_entity_poly.pdbx_seq_one_letter_code
_entity_poly.pdbx_strand_id
1 'polypeptide(L)'
;MGFRAGRESGPIFIVGLPRSGSSWVGGCLGISSSALYYREPCTRAYSAANEGRVVFEVTPDNVPDAYLRSSQKLCCHSPYIRPSVVAYPHQWPPFSRNVRVPVVKEVNPLACSWFIDRFNPRMVVVLVRHPAGIASSMRTLGWVLGEGSTLDDWRCFGSRVAREWQQMLEQIADCDQVKIVRYEDVCQAPLETFQGLYRELGLEWSAMSEQWVRGSSNAKLQSKDHFSIRRDSVKNAYRWRESVTQDQLQALMEGYAEYELPDWYQT
;
A
#
# COMPACT_ATOMS: atom_id res chain seq x y z
N MET A 1 -17.73 -17.23 -4.83
CA MET A 1 -17.74 -16.90 -6.27
C MET A 1 -16.80 -15.71 -6.46
N GLY A 2 -15.64 -15.92 -7.09
CA GLY A 2 -14.70 -14.85 -7.45
C GLY A 2 -15.17 -14.06 -8.67
N PHE A 3 -14.43 -13.02 -9.07
CA PHE A 3 -14.64 -12.32 -10.34
C PHE A 3 -14.49 -13.35 -11.47
N ARG A 4 -15.59 -13.65 -12.19
CA ARG A 4 -15.67 -14.73 -13.20
C ARG A 4 -15.41 -14.25 -14.64
N ALA A 5 -14.96 -13.02 -14.82
CA ALA A 5 -14.60 -12.48 -16.12
C ALA A 5 -13.06 -12.36 -16.25
N GLY A 6 -12.56 -12.20 -17.47
CA GLY A 6 -11.12 -12.18 -17.75
C GLY A 6 -10.37 -11.12 -16.92
N ARG A 7 -9.04 -11.28 -16.78
CA ARG A 7 -8.15 -10.44 -15.95
C ARG A 7 -8.40 -8.93 -16.09
N GLU A 8 -8.73 -8.45 -17.29
CA GLU A 8 -9.07 -7.05 -17.58
C GLU A 8 -10.30 -6.50 -16.83
N SER A 9 -11.19 -7.36 -16.37
CA SER A 9 -12.36 -6.99 -15.57
C SER A 9 -12.13 -7.16 -14.06
N GLY A 10 -10.95 -7.67 -13.68
CA GLY A 10 -10.57 -7.86 -12.29
C GLY A 10 -10.26 -6.53 -11.59
N PRO A 11 -10.24 -6.53 -10.25
CA PRO A 11 -9.83 -5.36 -9.48
C PRO A 11 -8.35 -5.03 -9.70
N ILE A 12 -7.97 -3.81 -9.33
CA ILE A 12 -6.59 -3.39 -9.18
C ILE A 12 -6.27 -3.40 -7.69
N PHE A 13 -5.17 -4.03 -7.29
CA PHE A 13 -4.68 -3.97 -5.92
C PHE A 13 -3.50 -3.03 -5.78
N ILE A 14 -3.49 -2.21 -4.72
CA ILE A 14 -2.34 -1.42 -4.30
C ILE A 14 -1.91 -1.95 -2.93
N VAL A 15 -0.79 -2.63 -2.87
CA VAL A 15 -0.31 -3.31 -1.66
C VAL A 15 1.04 -2.75 -1.25
N GLY A 16 1.33 -2.72 0.04
CA GLY A 16 2.66 -2.43 0.54
C GLY A 16 2.63 -2.41 2.06
N LEU A 17 3.78 -2.48 2.71
CA LEU A 17 3.82 -2.40 4.17
C LEU A 17 3.13 -1.12 4.69
N PRO A 18 2.61 -1.14 5.93
CA PRO A 18 2.16 0.09 6.56
C PRO A 18 3.28 1.13 6.49
N ARG A 19 2.91 2.38 6.21
CA ARG A 19 3.85 3.51 6.06
C ARG A 19 4.69 3.52 4.76
N SER A 20 4.38 2.68 3.77
CA SER A 20 4.98 2.74 2.42
C SER A 20 4.30 3.71 1.44
N GLY A 21 3.41 4.59 1.91
CA GLY A 21 2.73 5.58 1.05
C GLY A 21 1.54 5.05 0.25
N SER A 22 1.16 3.79 0.43
CA SER A 22 0.06 3.14 -0.30
C SER A 22 -1.29 3.84 -0.17
N SER A 23 -1.59 4.51 0.95
CA SER A 23 -2.82 5.31 1.09
C SER A 23 -2.85 6.55 0.18
N TRP A 24 -1.70 7.18 -0.08
CA TRP A 24 -1.61 8.32 -1.00
C TRP A 24 -1.73 7.88 -2.45
N VAL A 25 -1.01 6.82 -2.83
CA VAL A 25 -1.11 6.22 -4.17
C VAL A 25 -2.52 5.73 -4.46
N GLY A 26 -3.12 4.95 -3.56
CA GLY A 26 -4.50 4.48 -3.70
C GLY A 26 -5.52 5.63 -3.74
N GLY A 27 -5.30 6.70 -2.97
CA GLY A 27 -6.15 7.89 -3.03
C GLY A 27 -6.02 8.67 -4.34
N CYS A 28 -4.81 8.75 -4.92
CA CYS A 28 -4.61 9.38 -6.22
C CYS A 28 -5.29 8.57 -7.32
N LEU A 29 -5.03 7.27 -7.43
CA LEU A 29 -5.69 6.41 -8.42
C LEU A 29 -7.22 6.36 -8.21
N GLY A 30 -7.64 6.36 -6.95
CA GLY A 30 -9.03 6.30 -6.55
C GLY A 30 -9.84 7.55 -6.90
N ILE A 31 -9.23 8.66 -7.31
CA ILE A 31 -9.99 9.85 -7.74
C ILE A 31 -10.52 9.73 -9.17
N SER A 32 -10.04 8.75 -9.95
CA SER A 32 -10.52 8.52 -11.31
C SER A 32 -12.03 8.29 -11.34
N SER A 33 -12.70 8.86 -12.34
CA SER A 33 -14.13 8.63 -12.62
C SER A 33 -14.44 7.16 -12.88
N SER A 34 -13.47 6.41 -13.43
CA SER A 34 -13.59 4.98 -13.71
C SER A 34 -13.22 4.09 -12.51
N ALA A 35 -12.85 4.65 -11.36
CA ALA A 35 -12.43 3.88 -10.18
C ALA A 35 -13.54 3.78 -9.12
N LEU A 36 -13.54 2.65 -8.40
CA LEU A 36 -14.28 2.43 -7.16
C LEU A 36 -13.27 2.11 -6.03
N TYR A 37 -12.94 3.10 -5.22
CA TYR A 37 -11.83 2.98 -4.28
C TYR A 37 -12.22 2.34 -2.93
N TYR A 38 -11.48 1.30 -2.54
CA TYR A 38 -11.57 0.62 -1.25
C TYR A 38 -10.29 0.82 -0.45
N ARG A 39 -10.43 1.31 0.79
CA ARG A 39 -9.31 1.51 1.72
C ARG A 39 -9.24 0.39 2.75
N GLU A 40 -8.32 -0.53 2.54
CA GLU A 40 -7.96 -1.66 3.43
C GLU A 40 -9.18 -2.49 3.90
N PRO A 41 -10.09 -2.88 3.00
CA PRO A 41 -11.31 -3.61 3.37
C PRO A 41 -11.03 -4.91 4.13
N CYS A 42 -9.97 -5.63 3.80
CA CYS A 42 -9.60 -6.89 4.45
C CYS A 42 -8.76 -6.63 5.70
N THR A 43 -7.63 -5.91 5.57
CA THR A 43 -6.69 -5.75 6.69
C THR A 43 -7.29 -4.97 7.85
N ARG A 44 -8.10 -3.92 7.62
CA ARG A 44 -8.76 -3.20 8.72
C ARG A 44 -9.79 -4.05 9.44
N ALA A 45 -10.53 -4.89 8.70
CA ALA A 45 -11.50 -5.79 9.30
C ALA A 45 -10.82 -6.83 10.20
N TYR A 46 -9.67 -7.35 9.77
CA TYR A 46 -8.85 -8.27 10.56
C TYR A 46 -8.22 -7.57 11.78
N SER A 47 -7.55 -6.44 11.56
CA SER A 47 -6.83 -5.68 12.60
C SER A 47 -7.74 -5.26 13.75
N ALA A 48 -8.98 -4.85 13.45
CA ALA A 48 -9.99 -4.51 14.46
C ALA A 48 -10.40 -5.70 15.35
N ALA A 49 -10.19 -6.93 14.90
CA ALA A 49 -10.49 -8.16 15.63
C ALA A 49 -9.24 -8.85 16.22
N ASN A 50 -8.03 -8.36 15.92
CA ASN A 50 -6.76 -9.03 16.24
C ASN A 50 -5.72 -8.03 16.76
N GLU A 51 -6.09 -7.24 17.76
CA GLU A 51 -5.16 -6.37 18.53
C GLU A 51 -4.29 -5.44 17.65
N GLY A 52 -4.84 -4.95 16.54
CA GLY A 52 -4.09 -4.03 15.68
C GLY A 52 -3.09 -4.71 14.74
N ARG A 53 -2.93 -6.03 14.74
CA ARG A 53 -2.05 -6.75 13.82
C ARG A 53 -2.48 -6.51 12.36
N VAL A 54 -1.51 -6.17 11.50
CA VAL A 54 -1.75 -5.80 10.09
C VAL A 54 -0.91 -6.54 9.08
N VAL A 55 0.24 -7.10 9.47
CA VAL A 55 1.09 -7.92 8.58
C VAL A 55 1.18 -9.33 9.16
N PHE A 56 0.83 -10.31 8.32
CA PHE A 56 0.79 -11.73 8.66
C PHE A 56 0.57 -12.54 7.39
N GLU A 57 1.06 -13.77 7.38
CA GLU A 57 0.92 -14.66 6.24
C GLU A 57 -0.55 -15.05 6.01
N VAL A 58 -0.99 -15.02 4.75
CA VAL A 58 -2.29 -15.51 4.31
C VAL A 58 -2.09 -16.50 3.16
N THR A 59 -2.33 -17.77 3.45
CA THR A 59 -2.35 -18.89 2.51
C THR A 59 -3.78 -19.42 2.36
N PRO A 60 -4.06 -20.24 1.33
CA PRO A 60 -5.36 -20.91 1.20
C PRO A 60 -5.80 -21.69 2.44
N ASP A 61 -4.86 -22.19 3.24
CA ASP A 61 -5.15 -23.01 4.43
C ASP A 61 -5.40 -22.21 5.71
N ASN A 62 -5.06 -20.92 5.73
CA ASN A 62 -5.15 -20.09 6.95
C ASN A 62 -5.89 -18.75 6.77
N VAL A 63 -6.71 -18.62 5.71
CA VAL A 63 -7.40 -17.39 5.38
C VAL A 63 -8.29 -16.91 6.54
N PRO A 64 -8.06 -15.70 7.09
CA PRO A 64 -8.91 -15.21 8.17
C PRO A 64 -10.34 -14.98 7.72
N ASP A 65 -11.26 -15.26 8.64
CA ASP A 65 -12.69 -15.02 8.52
C ASP A 65 -13.05 -13.59 8.07
N ALA A 66 -12.30 -12.60 8.57
CA ALA A 66 -12.45 -11.20 8.18
C ALA A 66 -12.09 -10.96 6.70
N TYR A 67 -11.06 -11.62 6.19
CA TYR A 67 -10.66 -11.57 4.78
C TYR A 67 -11.71 -12.23 3.90
N LEU A 68 -12.25 -13.39 4.31
CA LEU A 68 -13.32 -14.08 3.58
C LEU A 68 -14.57 -13.20 3.45
N ARG A 69 -15.08 -12.65 4.57
CA ARG A 69 -16.25 -11.75 4.57
C ARG A 69 -16.01 -10.49 3.75
N SER A 70 -14.82 -9.91 3.83
CA SER A 70 -14.47 -8.74 3.03
C SER A 70 -14.37 -9.06 1.54
N SER A 71 -13.79 -10.19 1.17
CA SER A 71 -13.71 -10.61 -0.24
C SER A 71 -15.08 -10.78 -0.88
N GLN A 72 -16.05 -11.34 -0.15
CA GLN A 72 -17.42 -11.50 -0.65
C GLN A 72 -18.07 -10.15 -0.96
N LYS A 73 -17.85 -9.14 -0.10
CA LYS A 73 -18.37 -7.78 -0.32
C LYS A 73 -17.70 -7.10 -1.51
N LEU A 74 -16.38 -7.28 -1.65
CA LEU A 74 -15.61 -6.78 -2.79
C LEU A 74 -16.11 -7.37 -4.11
N CYS A 75 -16.30 -8.69 -4.20
CA CYS A 75 -16.83 -9.36 -5.40
C CYS A 75 -18.20 -8.83 -5.84
N CYS A 76 -19.03 -8.41 -4.88
CA CYS A 76 -20.38 -7.88 -5.16
C CYS A 76 -20.41 -6.35 -5.35
N HIS A 77 -19.25 -5.69 -5.44
CA HIS A 77 -19.15 -4.22 -5.49
C HIS A 77 -19.98 -3.56 -4.37
N SER A 78 -20.02 -4.18 -3.19
CA SER A 78 -20.88 -3.74 -2.10
C SER A 78 -20.24 -2.54 -1.39
N PRO A 79 -21.00 -1.46 -1.12
CA PRO A 79 -20.53 -0.43 -0.21
C PRO A 79 -20.25 -1.06 1.14
N TYR A 80 -19.07 -0.81 1.68
CA TYR A 80 -18.82 -1.03 3.09
C TYR A 80 -19.52 0.10 3.85
N ILE A 81 -20.31 -0.26 4.87
CA ILE A 81 -21.01 0.71 5.72
C ILE A 81 -20.01 1.63 6.47
N ARG A 82 -18.73 1.22 6.57
CA ARG A 82 -17.71 1.96 7.32
C ARG A 82 -17.06 3.05 6.45
N PRO A 83 -17.17 4.34 6.82
CA PRO A 83 -16.52 5.45 6.10
C PRO A 83 -14.99 5.29 6.00
N SER A 84 -14.37 4.56 6.93
CA SER A 84 -12.93 4.29 6.90
C SER A 84 -12.48 3.37 5.76
N VAL A 85 -13.41 2.62 5.14
CA VAL A 85 -13.15 1.79 3.94
C VAL A 85 -13.60 2.53 2.68
N VAL A 86 -14.72 3.26 2.75
CA VAL A 86 -15.28 4.07 1.67
C VAL A 86 -14.80 5.51 1.77
N ALA A 87 -13.59 5.78 1.28
CA ALA A 87 -12.99 7.11 1.37
C ALA A 87 -13.65 8.16 0.44
N TYR A 88 -14.34 7.72 -0.61
CA TYR A 88 -15.02 8.59 -1.58
C TYR A 88 -16.50 8.20 -1.72
N PRO A 89 -17.39 8.63 -0.79
CA PRO A 89 -18.80 8.23 -0.79
C PRO A 89 -19.57 8.53 -2.09
N HIS A 90 -19.18 9.58 -2.82
CA HIS A 90 -19.79 9.95 -4.10
C HIS A 90 -19.59 8.89 -5.21
N GLN A 91 -18.70 7.92 -5.04
CA GLN A 91 -18.49 6.82 -6.00
C GLN A 91 -19.54 5.71 -5.89
N TRP A 92 -20.41 5.75 -4.88
CA TRP A 92 -21.29 4.64 -4.50
C TRP A 92 -22.79 4.76 -4.84
N PRO A 93 -23.27 5.58 -5.81
CA PRO A 93 -24.67 5.52 -6.19
C PRO A 93 -24.99 4.19 -6.90
N PRO A 94 -26.18 3.59 -6.67
CA PRO A 94 -26.48 2.19 -7.03
C PRO A 94 -26.24 1.81 -8.50
N PHE A 95 -26.43 2.76 -9.42
CA PHE A 95 -26.39 2.53 -10.86
C PHE A 95 -25.00 2.75 -11.50
N SER A 96 -24.02 3.29 -10.77
CA SER A 96 -22.70 3.63 -11.34
C SER A 96 -21.55 2.72 -10.88
N ARG A 97 -21.80 1.84 -9.89
CA ARG A 97 -20.74 1.01 -9.28
C ARG A 97 -20.29 -0.16 -10.16
N ASN A 98 -21.19 -0.71 -10.97
CA ASN A 98 -20.91 -1.91 -11.77
C ASN A 98 -20.12 -1.62 -13.06
N VAL A 99 -19.91 -0.34 -13.38
CA VAL A 99 -19.14 0.11 -14.56
C VAL A 99 -17.76 0.66 -14.19
N ARG A 100 -17.43 0.67 -12.89
CA ARG A 100 -16.15 1.17 -12.37
C ARG A 100 -15.24 0.01 -12.00
N VAL A 101 -13.94 0.20 -12.14
CA VAL A 101 -12.91 -0.76 -11.75
C VAL A 101 -12.64 -0.61 -10.25
N PRO A 102 -12.76 -1.68 -9.44
CA PRO A 102 -12.36 -1.61 -8.04
C PRO A 102 -10.86 -1.34 -7.91
N VAL A 103 -10.50 -0.31 -7.16
CA VAL A 103 -9.12 -0.01 -6.76
C VAL A 103 -9.02 -0.30 -5.28
N VAL A 104 -8.35 -1.39 -4.91
CA VAL A 104 -8.32 -1.92 -3.55
C VAL A 104 -6.95 -1.71 -2.96
N LYS A 105 -6.86 -0.84 -1.95
CA LYS A 105 -5.61 -0.62 -1.23
C LYS A 105 -5.53 -1.52 0.00
N GLU A 106 -4.41 -2.21 0.21
CA GLU A 106 -4.16 -3.06 1.39
C GLU A 106 -2.77 -2.78 1.99
N VAL A 107 -2.54 -3.25 3.22
CA VAL A 107 -1.24 -3.07 3.92
C VAL A 107 -0.55 -4.36 4.33
N ASN A 108 -1.11 -5.51 3.94
CA ASN A 108 -0.53 -6.82 4.20
C ASN A 108 0.07 -7.39 2.90
N PRO A 109 1.37 -7.22 2.63
CA PRO A 109 2.02 -7.79 1.44
C PRO A 109 2.05 -9.32 1.46
N LEU A 110 2.01 -9.95 2.63
CA LEU A 110 2.01 -11.41 2.79
C LEU A 110 0.65 -12.06 2.49
N ALA A 111 -0.29 -11.28 1.95
CA ALA A 111 -1.56 -11.77 1.39
C ALA A 111 -1.65 -11.59 -0.13
N CYS A 112 -0.55 -11.17 -0.79
CA CYS A 112 -0.55 -10.89 -2.22
C CYS A 112 -0.96 -12.10 -3.08
N SER A 113 -0.37 -13.27 -2.83
CA SER A 113 -0.73 -14.51 -3.55
C SER A 113 -2.21 -14.84 -3.38
N TRP A 114 -2.74 -14.73 -2.15
CA TRP A 114 -4.16 -14.94 -1.91
C TRP A 114 -5.06 -13.94 -2.65
N PHE A 115 -4.67 -12.66 -2.73
CA PHE A 115 -5.43 -11.68 -3.52
C PHE A 115 -5.40 -12.04 -5.01
N ILE A 116 -4.26 -12.50 -5.53
CA ILE A 116 -4.10 -12.96 -6.90
C ILE A 116 -5.05 -14.13 -7.19
N ASP A 117 -4.99 -15.19 -6.38
CA ASP A 117 -5.83 -16.38 -6.56
C ASP A 117 -7.31 -16.09 -6.40
N ARG A 118 -7.67 -15.25 -5.43
CA ARG A 118 -9.07 -14.98 -5.09
C ARG A 118 -9.77 -14.10 -6.12
N PHE A 119 -9.05 -13.14 -6.69
CA PHE A 119 -9.66 -12.07 -7.46
C PHE A 119 -9.27 -12.05 -8.94
N ASN A 120 -8.22 -12.78 -9.34
CA ASN A 120 -7.63 -12.69 -10.67
C ASN A 120 -7.48 -11.22 -11.13
N PRO A 121 -6.76 -10.39 -10.35
CA PRO A 121 -6.75 -8.95 -10.53
C PRO A 121 -6.11 -8.55 -11.86
N ARG A 122 -6.53 -7.41 -12.41
CA ARG A 122 -5.87 -6.82 -13.60
C ARG A 122 -4.37 -6.66 -13.35
N MET A 123 -4.04 -6.09 -12.19
CA MET A 123 -2.69 -5.82 -11.74
C MET A 123 -2.66 -5.69 -10.21
N VAL A 124 -1.57 -6.14 -9.59
CA VAL A 124 -1.20 -5.82 -8.22
C VAL A 124 0.00 -4.87 -8.27
N VAL A 125 -0.18 -3.64 -7.81
CA VAL A 125 0.92 -2.68 -7.64
C VAL A 125 1.46 -2.81 -6.22
N VAL A 126 2.69 -3.30 -6.07
CA VAL A 126 3.37 -3.40 -4.78
C VAL A 126 4.26 -2.17 -4.58
N LEU A 127 4.00 -1.43 -3.51
CA LEU A 127 4.79 -0.27 -3.12
C LEU A 127 5.84 -0.65 -2.09
N VAL A 128 7.09 -0.65 -2.54
CA VAL A 128 8.26 -0.77 -1.67
C VAL A 128 8.72 0.62 -1.25
N ARG A 129 9.28 0.73 -0.04
CA ARG A 129 9.77 2.00 0.52
C ARG A 129 11.06 1.72 1.27
N HIS A 130 11.98 2.69 1.27
CA HIS A 130 13.23 2.58 2.03
C HIS A 130 12.94 2.19 3.49
N PRO A 131 13.62 1.19 4.07
CA PRO A 131 13.30 0.68 5.40
C PRO A 131 13.43 1.75 6.50
N ALA A 132 14.42 2.65 6.41
CA ALA A 132 14.51 3.82 7.29
C ALA A 132 13.30 4.79 7.20
N GLY A 133 12.67 4.91 6.03
CA GLY A 133 11.44 5.69 5.83
C GLY A 133 10.22 5.05 6.52
N ILE A 134 10.16 3.72 6.53
CA ILE A 134 9.15 2.96 7.27
C ILE A 134 9.40 3.11 8.78
N ALA A 135 10.62 2.84 9.23
CA ALA A 135 11.05 2.92 10.64
C ALA A 135 10.77 4.30 11.24
N SER A 136 11.27 5.37 10.60
CA SER A 136 11.06 6.75 11.04
C SER A 136 9.57 7.08 11.17
N SER A 137 8.76 6.69 10.17
CA SER A 137 7.33 6.98 10.21
C SER A 137 6.57 6.19 11.27
N MET A 138 6.94 4.94 11.55
CA MET A 138 6.30 4.14 12.60
C MET A 138 6.73 4.60 13.99
N ARG A 139 8.00 4.99 14.16
CA ARG A 139 8.53 5.58 15.40
C ARG A 139 7.81 6.87 15.77
N THR A 140 7.57 7.77 14.80
CA THR A 140 6.78 8.99 15.05
C THR A 140 5.36 8.70 15.55
N LEU A 141 4.80 7.54 15.21
CA LEU A 141 3.48 7.11 15.67
C LEU A 141 3.51 6.32 16.98
N GLY A 142 4.70 6.06 17.54
CA GLY A 142 4.87 5.19 18.72
C GLY A 142 4.53 3.73 18.46
N TRP A 143 4.57 3.27 17.20
CA TRP A 143 4.18 1.89 16.85
C TRP A 143 5.32 0.89 17.03
N VAL A 144 6.53 1.31 16.69
CA VAL A 144 7.75 0.51 16.79
C VAL A 144 8.91 1.47 16.99
N LEU A 145 9.95 1.00 17.68
CA LEU A 145 11.14 1.79 18.01
C LEU A 145 10.80 3.04 18.84
N GLY A 146 11.71 3.45 19.72
CA GLY A 146 11.51 4.60 20.61
C GLY A 146 12.83 5.25 20.98
N GLU A 147 12.78 6.22 21.88
CA GLU A 147 14.00 6.88 22.40
C GLU A 147 14.95 5.88 23.08
N GLY A 148 14.41 4.81 23.69
CA GLY A 148 15.20 3.75 24.33
C GLY A 148 15.59 2.58 23.44
N SER A 149 15.31 2.62 22.12
CA SER A 149 15.66 1.51 21.23
C SER A 149 17.16 1.41 20.99
N THR A 150 17.68 0.21 21.19
CA THR A 150 19.07 -0.17 20.96
C THR A 150 19.37 -0.33 19.48
N LEU A 151 20.64 -0.35 19.08
CA LEU A 151 21.03 -0.66 17.70
C LEU A 151 20.55 -2.04 17.25
N ASP A 152 20.49 -3.02 18.15
CA ASP A 152 19.94 -4.34 17.83
C ASP A 152 18.43 -4.30 17.54
N ASP A 153 17.67 -3.42 18.19
CA ASP A 153 16.25 -3.19 17.84
C ASP A 153 16.11 -2.63 16.41
N TRP A 154 16.99 -1.73 16.00
CA TRP A 154 17.03 -1.19 14.63
C TRP A 154 17.40 -2.26 13.62
N ARG A 155 18.39 -3.09 13.93
CA ARG A 155 18.77 -4.25 13.11
C ARG A 155 17.64 -5.25 12.98
N CYS A 156 17.02 -5.66 14.09
CA CYS A 156 15.85 -6.54 14.10
C CYS A 156 14.69 -5.97 13.27
N PHE A 157 14.47 -4.65 13.32
CA PHE A 157 13.47 -4.00 12.48
C PHE A 157 13.80 -4.12 10.99
N GLY A 158 15.05 -3.86 10.60
CA GLY A 158 15.53 -4.03 9.22
C GLY A 158 15.35 -5.46 8.72
N SER A 159 15.79 -6.43 9.53
CA SER A 159 15.65 -7.88 9.27
C SER A 159 14.18 -8.28 9.08
N ARG A 160 13.27 -7.79 9.95
CA ARG A 160 11.83 -8.05 9.79
C ARG A 160 11.28 -7.51 8.47
N VAL A 161 11.59 -6.26 8.12
CA VAL A 161 11.10 -5.64 6.87
C VAL A 161 11.63 -6.41 5.66
N ALA A 162 12.90 -6.80 5.66
CA ALA A 162 13.50 -7.55 4.57
C ALA A 162 12.89 -8.95 4.43
N ARG A 163 12.72 -9.67 5.54
CA ARG A 163 12.02 -10.96 5.58
C ARG A 163 10.62 -10.89 4.99
N GLU A 164 9.83 -9.88 5.40
CA GLU A 164 8.46 -9.69 4.90
C GLU A 164 8.43 -9.43 3.39
N TRP A 165 9.43 -8.74 2.85
CA TRP A 165 9.56 -8.57 1.40
C TRP A 165 10.00 -9.84 0.67
N GLN A 166 10.98 -10.56 1.21
CA GLN A 166 11.43 -11.82 0.61
C GLN A 166 10.30 -12.84 0.55
N GLN A 167 9.56 -13.02 1.65
CA GLN A 167 8.38 -13.90 1.70
C GLN A 167 7.31 -13.49 0.68
N MET A 168 7.04 -12.19 0.54
CA MET A 168 6.10 -11.72 -0.49
C MET A 168 6.61 -12.05 -1.90
N LEU A 169 7.90 -11.82 -2.19
CA LEU A 169 8.50 -12.13 -3.49
C LEU A 169 8.41 -13.63 -3.83
N GLU A 170 8.70 -14.50 -2.87
CA GLU A 170 8.54 -15.96 -3.01
C GLU A 170 7.10 -16.34 -3.35
N GLN A 171 6.12 -15.72 -2.68
CA GLN A 171 4.70 -15.96 -2.91
C GLN A 171 4.20 -15.51 -4.30
N ILE A 172 4.90 -14.58 -4.96
CA ILE A 172 4.49 -14.01 -6.25
C ILE A 172 5.45 -14.33 -7.40
N ALA A 173 6.44 -15.21 -7.19
CA ALA A 173 7.53 -15.43 -8.15
C ALA A 173 7.04 -15.79 -9.57
N ASP A 174 5.94 -16.56 -9.65
CA ASP A 174 5.33 -17.01 -10.91
C ASP A 174 4.16 -16.11 -11.38
N CYS A 175 3.98 -14.93 -10.78
CA CYS A 175 2.88 -14.02 -11.09
C CYS A 175 3.33 -12.88 -12.01
N ASP A 176 2.91 -12.93 -13.28
CA ASP A 176 3.16 -11.89 -14.29
C ASP A 176 2.34 -10.59 -14.07
N GLN A 177 1.43 -10.60 -13.10
CA GLN A 177 0.47 -9.54 -12.83
C GLN A 177 0.82 -8.65 -11.64
N VAL A 178 2.10 -8.63 -11.28
CA VAL A 178 2.63 -7.76 -10.23
C VAL A 178 3.57 -6.72 -10.80
N LYS A 179 3.30 -5.45 -10.46
CA LYS A 179 4.21 -4.33 -10.72
C LYS A 179 4.76 -3.82 -9.40
N ILE A 180 6.08 -3.90 -9.22
CA ILE A 180 6.75 -3.35 -8.05
C ILE A 180 7.17 -1.91 -8.34
N VAL A 181 6.87 -0.99 -7.44
CA VAL A 181 7.14 0.45 -7.59
C VAL A 181 7.74 0.98 -6.29
N ARG A 182 8.85 1.72 -6.39
CA ARG A 182 9.43 2.39 -5.22
C ARG A 182 8.66 3.66 -4.89
N TYR A 183 8.34 3.84 -3.62
CA TYR A 183 7.64 5.02 -3.13
C TYR A 183 8.41 6.31 -3.43
N GLU A 184 9.74 6.28 -3.35
CA GLU A 184 10.63 7.40 -3.62
C GLU A 184 10.51 7.87 -5.08
N ASP A 185 10.39 6.95 -6.05
CA ASP A 185 10.22 7.29 -7.47
C ASP A 185 8.88 7.99 -7.70
N VAL A 186 7.80 7.47 -7.10
CA VAL A 186 6.47 8.12 -7.13
C VAL A 186 6.54 9.53 -6.53
N CYS A 187 7.33 9.73 -5.47
CA CYS A 187 7.47 11.04 -4.85
C CYS A 187 8.32 12.01 -5.67
N GLN A 188 9.33 11.54 -6.39
CA GLN A 188 10.20 12.37 -7.21
C GLN A 188 9.52 12.87 -8.48
N ALA A 189 8.75 12.00 -9.15
CA ALA A 189 8.07 12.33 -10.39
C ALA A 189 6.57 11.97 -10.33
N PRO A 190 5.78 12.58 -9.43
CA PRO A 190 4.42 12.14 -9.15
C PRO A 190 3.52 12.19 -10.38
N LEU A 191 3.58 13.27 -11.17
CA LEU A 191 2.73 13.41 -12.35
C LEU A 191 3.03 12.37 -13.43
N GLU A 192 4.29 12.24 -13.80
CA GLU A 192 4.72 11.26 -14.80
C GLU A 192 4.40 9.83 -14.34
N THR A 193 4.70 9.52 -13.07
CA THR A 193 4.44 8.20 -12.49
C THR A 193 2.94 7.90 -12.47
N PHE A 194 2.08 8.83 -12.04
CA PHE A 194 0.64 8.59 -12.04
C PHE A 194 0.05 8.54 -13.45
N GLN A 195 0.51 9.35 -14.41
CA GLN A 195 0.08 9.22 -15.80
C GLN A 195 0.41 7.83 -16.37
N GLY A 196 1.62 7.33 -16.08
CA GLY A 196 2.02 5.96 -16.43
C GLY A 196 1.13 4.91 -15.77
N LEU A 197 0.95 4.99 -14.44
CA LEU A 197 0.11 4.05 -13.70
C LEU A 197 -1.35 4.06 -14.19
N TYR A 198 -1.95 5.23 -14.47
CA TYR A 198 -3.31 5.28 -14.99
C TYR A 198 -3.42 4.57 -16.34
N ARG A 199 -2.46 4.80 -17.25
CA ARG A 199 -2.42 4.16 -18.57
C ARG A 199 -2.29 2.64 -18.44
N GLU A 200 -1.33 2.17 -17.66
CA GLU A 200 -1.06 0.73 -17.49
C GLU A 200 -2.20 0.02 -16.76
N LEU A 201 -2.87 0.68 -15.82
CA LEU A 201 -3.98 0.12 -15.05
C LEU A 201 -5.34 0.26 -15.76
N GLY A 202 -5.40 0.91 -16.92
CA GLY A 202 -6.65 1.15 -17.65
C GLY A 202 -7.62 2.05 -16.89
N LEU A 203 -7.12 3.07 -16.19
CA LEU A 203 -7.91 4.08 -15.49
C LEU A 203 -7.96 5.39 -16.28
N GLU A 204 -9.06 6.14 -16.19
CA GLU A 204 -9.23 7.41 -16.89
C GLU A 204 -8.43 8.52 -16.22
N TRP A 205 -7.44 9.11 -16.93
CA TRP A 205 -6.70 10.29 -16.48
C TRP A 205 -7.44 11.56 -16.89
N SER A 206 -7.83 12.38 -15.91
CA SER A 206 -8.60 13.61 -16.10
C SER A 206 -7.90 14.83 -15.50
N ALA A 207 -8.36 16.04 -15.85
CA ALA A 207 -7.88 17.27 -15.23
C ALA A 207 -8.04 17.27 -13.70
N MET A 208 -9.10 16.62 -13.18
CA MET A 208 -9.31 16.43 -11.76
C MET A 208 -8.26 15.51 -11.13
N SER A 209 -7.88 14.43 -11.83
CA SER A 209 -6.81 13.53 -11.39
C SER A 209 -5.48 14.26 -11.32
N GLU A 210 -5.15 15.04 -12.35
CA GLU A 210 -3.94 15.86 -12.38
C GLU A 210 -3.91 16.88 -11.23
N GLN A 211 -5.00 17.64 -11.06
CA GLN A 211 -5.10 18.64 -9.99
C GLN A 211 -4.95 18.00 -8.61
N TRP A 212 -5.55 16.81 -8.40
CA TRP A 212 -5.45 16.08 -7.14
C TRP A 212 -4.01 15.61 -6.87
N VAL A 213 -3.34 15.05 -7.88
CA VAL A 213 -1.93 14.64 -7.77
C VAL A 213 -1.06 15.85 -7.43
N ARG A 214 -1.16 16.95 -8.19
CA ARG A 214 -0.39 18.19 -7.95
C ARG A 214 -0.62 18.74 -6.55
N GLY A 215 -1.88 18.82 -6.13
CA GLY A 215 -2.27 19.39 -4.83
C GLY A 215 -1.87 18.52 -3.65
N SER A 216 -1.88 17.19 -3.82
CA SER A 216 -1.49 16.24 -2.76
C SER A 216 0.01 16.01 -2.67
N SER A 217 0.77 16.27 -3.75
CA SER A 217 2.24 16.11 -3.82
C SER A 217 3.04 17.36 -3.44
N ASN A 218 2.41 18.53 -3.44
CA ASN A 218 3.06 19.84 -3.18
C ASN A 218 2.42 20.62 -2.00
N ALA A 219 1.75 19.93 -1.08
CA ALA A 219 1.07 20.61 0.01
C ALA A 219 2.10 21.28 0.96
N LYS A 220 2.12 22.63 0.96
CA LYS A 220 3.08 23.46 1.71
C LYS A 220 2.96 23.32 3.23
N LEU A 221 1.75 23.09 3.74
CA LEU A 221 1.51 22.89 5.17
C LEU A 221 1.59 21.40 5.49
N GLN A 222 2.54 21.03 6.35
CA GLN A 222 2.50 19.72 6.98
C GLN A 222 1.34 19.69 7.96
N SER A 223 0.33 18.87 7.64
CA SER A 223 -0.74 18.59 8.60
C SER A 223 -0.15 17.96 9.86
N LYS A 224 -0.67 18.36 11.03
CA LYS A 224 -0.41 17.66 12.31
C LYS A 224 -1.00 16.24 12.29
N ASP A 225 -1.93 15.96 11.39
CA ASP A 225 -2.44 14.60 11.16
C ASP A 225 -1.40 13.73 10.43
N HIS A 226 -0.81 12.79 11.18
CA HIS A 226 0.16 11.82 10.67
C HIS A 226 -0.40 10.88 9.59
N PHE A 227 -1.72 10.81 9.41
CA PHE A 227 -2.40 10.04 8.36
C PHE A 227 -2.82 10.90 7.15
N SER A 228 -2.57 12.21 7.18
CA SER A 228 -2.81 13.08 6.01
C SER A 228 -1.98 12.64 4.81
N ILE A 229 -2.68 12.48 3.67
CA ILE A 229 -2.11 12.13 2.37
C ILE A 229 -1.75 13.35 1.50
N ARG A 230 -1.91 14.58 2.02
CA ARG A 230 -1.49 15.81 1.32
C ARG A 230 -0.23 16.35 1.96
N ARG A 231 0.91 16.26 1.26
CA ARG A 231 2.24 16.66 1.76
C ARG A 231 3.12 17.13 0.60
N ASP A 232 4.22 17.79 0.90
CA ASP A 232 5.39 17.78 0.03
C ASP A 232 5.93 16.33 -0.05
N SER A 233 5.71 15.70 -1.20
CA SER A 233 5.98 14.27 -1.43
C SER A 233 7.48 13.95 -1.36
N VAL A 234 8.32 14.74 -2.02
CA VAL A 234 9.79 14.58 -2.01
C VAL A 234 10.32 14.77 -0.59
N LYS A 235 9.95 15.85 0.10
CA LYS A 235 10.39 16.09 1.47
C LYS A 235 9.93 14.98 2.42
N ASN A 236 8.71 14.48 2.23
CA ASN A 236 8.18 13.38 3.05
C ASN A 236 8.88 12.03 2.80
N ALA A 237 9.27 11.74 1.55
CA ALA A 237 9.99 10.53 1.20
C ALA A 237 11.32 10.43 1.95
N TYR A 238 12.07 11.54 2.01
CA TYR A 238 13.43 11.59 2.56
C TYR A 238 13.55 12.15 3.98
N ARG A 239 12.43 12.51 4.64
CA ARG A 239 12.42 13.06 6.01
C ARG A 239 13.19 12.21 7.02
N TRP A 240 13.23 10.90 6.81
CA TRP A 240 13.93 10.00 7.71
C TRP A 240 15.40 10.36 7.89
N ARG A 241 16.04 10.99 6.88
CA ARG A 241 17.44 11.47 6.93
C ARG A 241 17.71 12.53 8.01
N GLU A 242 16.67 13.24 8.46
CA GLU A 242 16.78 14.23 9.54
C GLU A 242 16.60 13.59 10.93
N SER A 243 16.03 12.37 10.98
CA SER A 243 15.54 11.78 12.23
C SER A 243 16.25 10.47 12.62
N VAL A 244 16.86 9.77 11.66
CA VAL A 244 17.57 8.51 11.87
C VAL A 244 19.06 8.82 11.88
N THR A 245 19.76 8.46 12.94
CA THR A 245 21.22 8.67 13.03
C THR A 245 21.97 7.71 12.11
N GLN A 246 23.26 7.99 11.85
CA GLN A 246 24.08 7.10 11.02
C GLN A 246 24.20 5.69 11.62
N ASP A 247 24.45 5.55 12.92
CA ASP A 247 24.53 4.24 13.59
C ASP A 247 23.20 3.47 13.52
N GLN A 248 22.07 4.17 13.70
CA GLN A 248 20.73 3.56 13.56
C GLN A 248 20.46 3.11 12.13
N LEU A 249 20.87 3.92 11.14
CA LEU A 249 20.74 3.58 9.73
C LEU A 249 21.62 2.37 9.40
N GLN A 250 22.88 2.35 9.85
CA GLN A 250 23.80 1.25 9.62
C GLN A 250 23.23 -0.04 10.21
N ALA A 251 22.86 -0.06 11.49
CA ALA A 251 22.30 -1.24 12.14
C ALA A 251 21.03 -1.74 11.42
N LEU A 252 20.13 -0.82 11.04
CA LEU A 252 18.93 -1.16 10.27
C LEU A 252 19.27 -1.76 8.91
N MET A 253 20.25 -1.21 8.19
CA MET A 253 20.65 -1.73 6.88
C MET A 253 21.41 -3.05 6.98
N GLU A 254 22.19 -3.27 8.05
CA GLU A 254 22.80 -4.56 8.37
C GLU A 254 21.74 -5.65 8.51
N GLY A 255 20.66 -5.38 9.26
CA GLY A 255 19.55 -6.33 9.38
C GLY A 255 18.78 -6.50 8.07
N TYR A 256 18.58 -5.42 7.31
CA TYR A 256 17.91 -5.48 6.01
C TYR A 256 18.69 -6.35 4.99
N ALA A 257 20.02 -6.34 5.06
CA ALA A 257 20.91 -7.12 4.20
C ALA A 257 21.01 -8.61 4.56
N GLU A 258 20.36 -9.07 5.63
CA GLU A 258 20.30 -10.49 5.98
C GLU A 258 19.51 -11.34 4.97
N TYR A 259 18.73 -10.70 4.09
CA TYR A 259 17.89 -11.35 3.10
C TYR A 259 18.22 -10.85 1.69
N GLU A 260 18.17 -11.75 0.72
CA GLU A 260 18.39 -11.43 -0.69
C GLU A 260 17.15 -10.77 -1.28
N LEU A 261 17.22 -9.46 -1.50
CA LEU A 261 16.20 -8.68 -2.16
C LEU A 261 16.73 -8.10 -3.48
N PRO A 262 15.85 -7.78 -4.44
CA PRO A 262 16.24 -6.99 -5.58
C PRO A 262 16.85 -5.67 -5.15
N ASP A 263 17.61 -5.05 -6.04
CA ASP A 263 18.35 -3.81 -5.80
C ASP A 263 17.44 -2.57 -5.70
N TRP A 264 16.53 -2.57 -4.73
CA TRP A 264 15.61 -1.47 -4.46
C TRP A 264 16.29 -0.39 -3.63
N TYR A 265 17.03 -0.81 -2.61
CA TYR A 265 17.77 0.04 -1.66
C TYR A 265 19.06 -0.70 -1.25
N GLN A 266 20.21 -0.20 -1.69
CA GLN A 266 21.52 -0.73 -1.32
C GLN A 266 21.90 -0.33 0.11
N THR A 267 22.64 -1.22 0.77
CA THR A 267 23.54 -0.92 1.90
C THR A 267 24.62 0.06 1.53
#